data_AF-A0A957R2R8-F1
#
_entry.id   AF-A0A957R2R8-F1
#
_cell.length_a   1.000
_cell.length_b   1.000
_cell.length_c   1.000
_cell.angle_alpha   90.00
_cell.angle_beta   90.00
_cell.angle_gamma   90.00
#
_symmetry.space_group_name_H-M   'P 1'
#
loop_
_entity.id
_entity.type
_entity.pdbx_description
1 polymer ?
#
loop_
_entity_poly.entity_id
_entity_poly.type
_entity_poly.pdbx_seq_one_letter_code
_entity_poly.pdbx_strand_id
1 'polypeptide(L)' 'WPNNEDSRRAIMENWQEPFGDMRQELVFIGQNLDRETIINALDNCLLSDEELLAGQHVWLNLPDPFPVWEAA' A
#
# COMPACT_ATOMS: atom_id res chain seq x y z
N TRP A 1 4.98 -15.51 -11.19
CA TRP A 1 6.41 -15.26 -10.95
C TRP A 1 7.10 -15.00 -12.29
N PRO A 2 7.91 -13.94 -12.45
CA PRO A 2 8.56 -13.61 -13.74
C PRO A 2 9.65 -14.61 -14.13
N ASN A 3 9.93 -14.70 -15.44
CA ASN A 3 10.88 -15.65 -16.03
C ASN A 3 12.25 -15.05 -16.38
N ASN A 4 12.38 -13.72 -16.43
CA ASN A 4 13.67 -13.08 -16.65
C ASN A 4 14.42 -12.91 -15.30
N GLU A 5 15.74 -12.81 -15.34
CA GLU A 5 16.55 -12.67 -14.13
C GLU A 5 16.53 -11.25 -13.55
N ASP A 6 16.50 -10.22 -14.39
CA ASP A 6 16.55 -8.82 -13.93
C ASP A 6 15.30 -8.41 -13.13
N SER A 7 14.10 -8.78 -13.57
CA SER A 7 12.85 -8.53 -12.84
C SER A 7 12.78 -9.37 -11.56
N ARG A 8 13.32 -10.59 -11.56
CA ARG A 8 13.44 -11.37 -10.31
C ARG A 8 14.35 -10.67 -9.31
N ARG A 9 15.51 -10.18 -9.76
CA ARG A 9 16.43 -9.41 -8.90
C ARG A 9 15.73 -8.18 -8.32
N ALA A 10 15.04 -7.39 -9.14
CA ALA A 10 14.32 -6.20 -8.69
C ALA A 10 13.21 -6.49 -7.66
N ILE A 11 12.50 -7.61 -7.81
CA ILE A 11 11.52 -8.07 -6.81
C ILE A 11 12.25 -8.45 -5.52
N MET A 12 13.32 -9.24 -5.60
CA MET A 12 14.06 -9.70 -4.42
C MET A 12 14.75 -8.56 -3.66
N GLU A 13 15.15 -7.47 -4.33
CA GLU A 13 15.70 -6.28 -3.69
C GLU A 13 14.71 -5.60 -2.74
N ASN A 14 13.41 -5.71 -3.02
CA ASN A 14 12.34 -5.08 -2.24
C ASN A 14 11.53 -6.10 -1.44
N TRP A 15 11.91 -7.38 -1.47
CA TRP A 15 11.22 -8.45 -0.76
C TRP A 15 11.43 -8.33 0.73
N GLN A 16 10.34 -8.29 1.51
CA GLN A 16 10.41 -8.19 2.96
C GLN A 16 9.55 -9.24 3.63
N GLU A 17 10.18 -10.14 4.37
CA GLU A 17 9.46 -11.09 5.23
C GLU A 17 8.74 -10.35 6.38
N PRO A 18 7.54 -10.80 6.79
CA PRO A 18 6.85 -12.03 6.37
C PRO A 18 5.95 -11.88 5.12
N PHE A 19 5.95 -10.69 4.50
CA PHE A 19 4.94 -10.28 3.53
C PHE A 19 5.34 -10.53 2.07
N GLY A 20 6.63 -10.70 1.83
CA GLY A 20 7.21 -10.84 0.50
C GLY A 20 7.19 -9.53 -0.28
N ASP A 21 6.77 -9.59 -1.53
CA ASP A 21 6.60 -8.40 -2.38
C ASP A 21 5.16 -7.86 -2.28
N MET A 22 4.93 -7.00 -1.28
CA MET A 22 3.68 -6.24 -1.09
C MET A 22 3.84 -4.76 -1.44
N ARG A 23 4.78 -4.42 -2.31
CA ARG A 23 5.07 -3.02 -2.67
C ARG A 23 3.90 -2.39 -3.41
N GLN A 24 3.51 -1.18 -2.98
CA GLN A 24 2.57 -0.33 -3.69
C GLN A 24 3.32 0.82 -4.36
N GLU A 25 2.97 1.13 -5.62
CA GLU A 25 3.56 2.23 -6.37
C GLU A 25 2.46 3.18 -6.82
N LEU A 26 2.47 4.40 -6.27
CA LEU A 26 1.50 5.45 -6.57
C LEU A 26 2.18 6.57 -7.35
N VAL A 27 1.58 6.99 -8.46
CA VAL A 27 2.12 8.06 -9.31
C VAL A 27 1.10 9.19 -9.39
N PHE A 28 1.51 10.39 -8.98
CA PHE A 28 0.71 11.61 -9.05
C PHE A 28 1.24 12.51 -10.17
N ILE A 29 0.37 12.91 -11.10
CA ILE A 29 0.73 13.75 -12.25
C ILE A 29 -0.12 15.03 -12.19
N GLY A 30 0.52 16.18 -12.10
CA GLY A 30 -0.16 17.47 -12.02
C GLY A 30 0.82 18.64 -11.98
N GLN A 31 0.29 19.85 -12.12
CA GLN A 31 1.06 21.09 -11.98
C GLN A 31 0.87 21.66 -10.58
N ASN A 32 1.92 22.25 -10.00
CA ASN A 32 1.90 22.88 -8.67
C ASN A 32 1.40 21.94 -7.55
N LEU A 33 1.73 20.65 -7.64
CA LEU A 33 1.40 19.69 -6.58
C LEU A 33 2.20 20.02 -5.32
N ASP A 34 1.50 20.06 -4.19
CA ASP A 34 2.13 20.12 -2.88
C ASP A 34 2.55 18.70 -2.45
N ARG A 35 3.83 18.40 -2.69
CA ARG A 35 4.42 17.10 -2.38
C ARG A 35 4.33 16.77 -0.89
N GLU A 36 4.54 17.75 -0.01
CA GLU A 36 4.60 17.51 1.43
C GLU A 36 3.22 17.14 1.97
N THR A 37 2.20 17.91 1.56
CA THR A 37 0.80 17.61 1.93
C THR A 37 0.37 16.23 1.44
N ILE A 38 0.74 15.83 0.22
CA ILE A 38 0.41 14.51 -0.32
C ILE A 38 1.08 13.39 0.50
N ILE A 39 2.37 13.53 0.81
CA ILE A 39 3.10 12.53 1.59
C ILE A 39 2.51 12.40 2.99
N ASN A 40 2.28 13.53 3.67
CA ASN A 40 1.68 13.51 5.00
C ASN A 40 0.28 12.86 5.00
N ALA A 41 -0.51 13.08 3.95
CA ALA A 41 -1.81 12.41 3.81
C ALA A 41 -1.66 10.89 3.65
N LEU A 42 -0.69 10.42 2.87
CA LEU A 42 -0.42 8.98 2.69
C LEU A 42 0.16 8.34 3.95
N ASP A 43 1.07 9.02 4.65
CA ASP A 43 1.66 8.53 5.89
C ASP A 43 0.59 8.36 6.98
N ASN A 44 -0.40 9.25 7.02
CA ASN A 44 -1.55 9.13 7.93
C ASN A 44 -2.50 7.96 7.59
N CYS A 45 -2.38 7.36 6.40
CA CYS A 45 -3.14 6.16 6.02
C CYS A 45 -2.42 4.86 6.39
N LEU A 46 -1.18 4.92 6.87
CA LEU A 46 -0.44 3.72 7.27
C LEU A 46 -1.03 3.13 8.55
N LEU A 47 -1.12 1.80 8.59
CA LEU A 47 -1.44 1.08 9.82
C LEU A 47 -0.27 1.23 10.80
N SER A 48 -0.59 1.40 12.08
CA SER A 48 0.37 1.17 13.16
C SER A 48 0.74 -0.32 13.25
N ASP A 49 1.85 -0.63 13.93
CA ASP A 49 2.29 -2.01 14.14
C ASP A 49 1.22 -2.86 14.84
N GLU A 50 0.47 -2.27 15.79
CA GLU A 50 -0.61 -2.95 16.50
C GLU A 50 -1.77 -3.29 15.56
N GLU A 51 -2.18 -2.35 14.71
CA GLU A 51 -3.24 -2.58 13.72
C GLU A 51 -2.81 -3.61 12.67
N LEU A 52 -1.55 -3.56 12.22
CA LEU A 52 -1.00 -4.55 11.30
C LEU A 52 -1.08 -5.97 11.89
N LEU A 53 -0.70 -6.12 13.16
CA LEU A 53 -0.75 -7.40 13.88
C LEU A 53 -2.19 -7.88 14.16
N ALA A 54 -3.13 -6.96 14.34
CA ALA A 54 -4.55 -7.29 14.53
C ALA A 54 -5.19 -7.95 13.30
N GLY A 55 -4.64 -7.69 12.12
CA GLY A 55 -4.94 -8.40 10.89
C GLY A 55 -6.31 -8.11 10.27
N GLN A 56 -6.58 -8.78 9.15
CA GLN A 56 -7.70 -8.50 8.25
C GLN A 56 -9.07 -8.42 8.95
N HIS A 57 -9.32 -9.26 9.95
CA HIS A 57 -10.61 -9.27 10.64
C HIS A 57 -10.90 -7.94 11.35
N VAL A 58 -9.88 -7.28 11.87
CA VAL A 58 -10.02 -5.94 12.46
C VAL A 58 -10.12 -4.88 11.37
N TRP A 59 -9.33 -5.00 10.30
CA TRP A 59 -9.33 -4.03 9.20
C TRP A 59 -10.69 -3.90 8.51
N LEU A 60 -11.44 -4.99 8.39
CA LEU A 60 -12.80 -5.00 7.82
C LEU A 60 -13.80 -4.16 8.63
N ASN A 61 -13.48 -3.81 9.88
CA ASN A 61 -14.31 -2.98 10.75
C ASN A 61 -13.81 -1.52 10.82
N LEU A 62 -12.71 -1.18 10.13
CA LEU A 62 -12.25 0.20 10.07
C LEU A 62 -13.31 1.07 9.35
N PRO A 63 -13.45 2.35 9.74
CA PRO A 63 -14.37 3.26 9.06
C PRO A 63 -14.03 3.35 7.57
N ASP A 64 -14.96 2.94 6.71
CA ASP A 64 -14.85 3.13 5.27
C ASP A 64 -15.58 4.43 4.88
N PRO A 65 -14.87 5.49 4.47
CA PRO A 65 -15.50 6.74 4.05
C PRO A 65 -16.09 6.66 2.64
N PHE A 66 -15.85 5.57 1.89
CA PHE A 66 -16.39 5.36 0.56
C PHE A 66 -17.81 4.78 0.62
N PRO A 67 -18.63 5.00 -0.42
CA PRO A 67 -19.93 4.34 -0.51
C PRO A 67 -19.78 2.83 -0.59
N VAL A 68 -20.84 2.11 -0.22
CA VAL A 68 -20.90 0.65 -0.41
C VAL A 68 -20.69 0.34 -1.88
N TRP A 69 -19.67 -0.46 -2.15
CA TRP A 69 -19.35 -0.90 -3.51
C TRP A 69 -20.43 -1.87 -3.95
N GLU A 70 -21.10 -1.59 -5.07
CA GLU A 70 -22.03 -2.55 -5.66
C GLU A 70 -21.24 -3.80 -6.07
N ALA A 71 -21.69 -4.98 -5.62
CA ALA A 71 -21.10 -6.23 -6.07
C ALA A 71 -21.33 -6.36 -7.59
N ALA A 72 -20.23 -6.55 -8.33
CA ALA A 72 -20.27 -6.82 -9.77
C ALA A 72 -20.98 -8.14 -10.10
#